data_AF-A0A9X5X9E4-F1
#
_entry.id   AF-A0A9X5X9E4-F1
#
_cell.length_a   1.000
_cell.length_b   1.000
_cell.length_c   1.000
_cell.angle_alpha   90.00
_cell.angle_beta   90.00
_cell.angle_gamma   90.00
#
_symmetry.space_group_name_H-M   'P 1'
#
loop_
_entity.id
_entity.type
_entity.pdbx_description
1 polymer ?
#
loop_
_entity_poly.entity_id
_entity_poly.type
_entity_poly.pdbx_seq_one_letter_code
_entity_poly.pdbx_strand_id
1 'polypeptide(L)'
;MTSQIQNTPSSEQIRRAPKVLLHDHLDGGLRPGTIVELAQETGYSGLPETDPDKLGVWFREAADSGSLERYLETFAHTCAVMQTREALVRVAAECAEDLAEDGVVYAEVRYAPEQHLETGLTLEEVVEAVNEGFREGERRARDNGHRIRVGALLTAMRHAARALEIAELANRYRDLGVVGFDIA
;
A
#
# COMPACT_ATOMS: atom_id res chain seq x y z
N MET A 1 41.20 26.43 8.41
CA MET A 1 40.24 26.00 7.38
C MET A 1 39.30 24.99 8.01
N THR A 2 38.21 25.44 8.61
CA THR A 2 37.17 24.57 9.13
C THR A 2 36.37 24.04 7.94
N SER A 3 36.60 22.78 7.59
CA SER A 3 35.72 22.02 6.70
C SER A 3 34.31 22.10 7.31
N GLN A 4 33.39 22.77 6.62
CA GLN A 4 31.99 22.69 6.96
C GLN A 4 31.56 21.25 6.72
N ILE A 5 31.31 20.51 7.78
CA ILE A 5 30.63 19.23 7.69
C ILE A 5 29.25 19.53 7.12
N GLN A 6 28.98 19.08 5.89
CA GLN A 6 27.63 19.08 5.35
C GLN A 6 26.79 18.11 6.19
N ASN A 7 25.98 18.66 7.10
CA ASN A 7 25.12 17.89 8.01
C ASN A 7 23.87 17.31 7.32
N THR A 8 23.64 17.61 6.04
CA THR A 8 22.50 17.10 5.28
C THR A 8 22.90 15.82 4.57
N PRO A 9 22.26 14.68 4.86
CA PRO A 9 22.51 13.45 4.12
C PRO A 9 22.06 13.58 2.66
N SER A 10 22.87 13.06 1.74
CA SER A 10 22.49 12.91 0.33
C SER A 10 21.36 11.88 0.16
N SER A 11 20.64 11.92 -0.97
CA SER A 11 19.59 10.93 -1.27
C SER A 11 20.11 9.49 -1.28
N GLU A 12 21.36 9.28 -1.69
CA GLU A 12 22.00 7.95 -1.62
C GLU A 12 22.21 7.50 -0.18
N GLN A 13 22.67 8.39 0.70
CA GLN A 13 22.82 8.09 2.12
C GLN A 13 21.46 7.81 2.78
N ILE A 14 20.41 8.56 2.42
CA ILE A 14 19.04 8.32 2.91
C ILE A 14 18.53 6.95 2.46
N ARG A 15 18.69 6.59 1.18
CA ARG A 15 18.28 5.28 0.66
C ARG A 15 18.99 4.13 1.36
N ARG A 16 20.31 4.24 1.59
CA ARG A 16 21.11 3.20 2.24
C ARG A 16 20.87 3.05 3.75
N ALA A 17 20.27 4.04 4.40
CA ALA A 17 19.98 3.95 5.83
C ALA A 17 18.88 2.89 6.08
N PRO A 18 19.04 1.99 7.07
CA PRO A 18 17.96 1.08 7.43
C PRO A 18 16.80 1.88 8.04
N LYS A 19 15.61 1.76 7.44
CA LYS A 19 14.41 2.50 7.87
C LYS A 19 13.33 1.55 8.37
N VAL A 20 12.51 2.08 9.28
CA VAL A 20 11.28 1.45 9.74
C VAL A 20 10.11 2.34 9.32
N LEU A 21 9.12 1.76 8.68
CA LEU A 21 7.91 2.45 8.23
C LEU A 21 6.70 1.89 8.99
N LEU A 22 5.97 2.75 9.69
CA LEU A 22 4.85 2.34 10.56
C LEU A 22 3.50 2.95 10.16
N HIS A 23 3.49 3.74 9.09
CA HIS A 23 2.29 4.37 8.59
C HIS A 23 2.41 4.55 7.08
N ASP A 24 1.96 3.54 6.34
CA ASP A 24 1.73 3.65 4.91
C ASP A 24 0.49 2.85 4.51
N HIS A 25 -0.26 3.36 3.55
CA HIS A 25 -1.54 2.84 3.11
C HIS A 25 -1.37 2.03 1.83
N LEU A 26 -1.60 0.72 1.89
CA LEU A 26 -1.53 -0.15 0.70
C LEU A 26 -2.53 0.31 -0.36
N ASP A 27 -3.75 0.62 0.07
CA ASP A 27 -4.88 1.08 -0.74
C ASP A 27 -4.72 2.52 -1.27
N GLY A 28 -3.63 3.22 -0.91
CA GLY A 28 -3.26 4.54 -1.45
C GLY A 28 -1.90 4.59 -2.15
N GLY A 29 -1.11 3.50 -2.12
CA GLY A 29 0.32 3.49 -2.47
C GLY A 29 0.66 2.85 -3.82
N LEU A 30 -0.31 2.66 -4.73
CA LEU A 30 -0.11 1.90 -5.96
C LEU A 30 0.79 2.64 -6.96
N ARG A 31 1.60 1.87 -7.70
CA ARG A 31 2.32 2.40 -8.87
C ARG A 31 1.32 2.86 -9.94
N PRO A 32 1.46 4.07 -10.54
CA PRO A 32 0.53 4.54 -11.58
C PRO A 32 0.40 3.61 -12.78
N GLY A 33 1.49 2.96 -13.21
CA GLY A 33 1.45 1.96 -14.28
C GLY A 33 0.57 0.76 -13.93
N THR A 34 0.71 0.24 -12.71
CA THR A 34 -0.12 -0.85 -12.20
C THR A 34 -1.60 -0.46 -12.12
N ILE A 35 -1.93 0.78 -11.73
CA ILE A 35 -3.31 1.28 -11.73
C ILE A 35 -3.91 1.22 -13.16
N VAL A 36 -3.17 1.71 -14.16
CA VAL A 36 -3.62 1.69 -15.55
C VAL A 36 -3.84 0.27 -16.07
N GLU A 37 -2.89 -0.63 -15.80
CA GLU A 37 -2.98 -2.04 -16.21
C GLU A 37 -4.17 -2.75 -15.56
N LEU A 38 -4.31 -2.64 -14.24
CA LEU A 38 -5.43 -3.26 -13.51
C LEU A 38 -6.78 -2.66 -13.91
N ALA A 39 -6.85 -1.36 -14.22
CA ALA A 39 -8.06 -0.74 -14.73
C ALA A 39 -8.49 -1.35 -16.09
N GLN A 40 -7.54 -1.63 -16.97
CA GLN A 40 -7.83 -2.30 -18.25
C GLN A 40 -8.28 -3.76 -18.03
N GLU A 41 -7.60 -4.50 -17.16
CA GLU A 41 -7.90 -5.91 -16.86
C GLU A 41 -9.29 -6.08 -16.21
N THR A 42 -9.68 -5.16 -15.33
CA THR A 42 -10.96 -5.19 -14.60
C THR A 42 -12.10 -4.49 -15.34
N GLY A 43 -11.80 -3.79 -16.44
CA GLY A 43 -12.78 -2.99 -17.18
C GLY A 43 -13.18 -1.69 -16.47
N TYR A 44 -12.40 -1.22 -15.50
CA TYR A 44 -12.63 0.04 -14.80
C TYR A 44 -12.29 1.24 -15.70
N SER A 45 -13.30 2.02 -16.10
CA SER A 45 -13.14 3.18 -16.98
C SER A 45 -13.19 4.53 -16.26
N GLY A 46 -13.11 4.53 -14.93
CA GLY A 46 -13.27 5.74 -14.10
C GLY A 46 -12.01 6.59 -13.94
N LEU A 47 -10.86 6.14 -14.47
CA LEU A 47 -9.61 6.87 -14.31
C LEU A 47 -9.65 8.25 -15.01
N PRO A 48 -9.10 9.30 -14.38
CA PRO A 48 -9.03 10.64 -14.96
C PRO A 48 -7.99 10.73 -16.09
N GLU A 49 -7.04 9.78 -16.14
CA GLU A 49 -5.97 9.69 -17.12
C GLU A 49 -5.51 8.22 -17.23
N THR A 50 -5.01 7.82 -18.40
CA THR A 50 -4.55 6.45 -18.72
C THR A 50 -3.08 6.38 -19.12
N ASP A 51 -2.42 7.51 -19.32
CA ASP A 51 -0.96 7.58 -19.38
C ASP A 51 -0.38 7.51 -17.95
N PRO A 52 0.47 6.52 -17.61
CA PRO A 52 0.97 6.34 -16.25
C PRO A 52 1.69 7.55 -15.66
N ASP A 53 2.49 8.26 -16.46
CA ASP A 53 3.27 9.41 -15.99
C ASP A 53 2.34 10.57 -15.63
N LYS A 54 1.38 10.87 -16.51
CA LYS A 54 0.38 11.93 -16.26
C LYS A 54 -0.58 11.55 -15.13
N LEU A 55 -0.97 10.28 -15.03
CA LEU A 55 -1.79 9.80 -13.91
C LEU A 55 -1.04 9.99 -12.59
N GLY A 56 0.25 9.67 -12.54
CA GLY A 56 1.10 9.93 -11.36
C GLY A 56 1.18 11.41 -10.98
N VAL A 57 1.23 12.32 -11.97
CA VAL A 57 1.14 13.76 -11.72
C VAL A 57 -0.23 14.14 -11.13
N TRP A 58 -1.32 13.63 -11.70
CA TRP A 58 -2.67 13.89 -11.20
C TRP A 58 -2.86 13.44 -9.75
N PHE A 59 -2.40 12.23 -9.38
CA PHE A 59 -2.46 11.72 -8.00
C PHE A 59 -1.70 12.64 -7.04
N ARG A 60 -0.49 13.08 -7.42
CA ARG A 60 0.33 13.99 -6.61
C ARG A 60 -0.36 15.33 -6.40
N GLU A 61 -0.89 15.93 -7.46
CA GLU A 61 -1.58 17.22 -7.40
C GLU A 61 -2.89 17.15 -6.60
N ALA A 62 -3.63 16.04 -6.72
CA ALA A 62 -4.83 15.81 -5.93
C ALA A 62 -4.50 15.66 -4.43
N ALA A 63 -3.45 14.90 -4.11
CA ALA A 63 -3.02 14.68 -2.74
C ALA A 63 -2.43 15.94 -2.07
N ASP A 64 -1.73 16.79 -2.82
CA ASP A 64 -1.14 18.05 -2.33
C ASP A 64 -2.08 19.27 -2.48
N SER A 65 -3.35 19.04 -2.83
CA SER A 65 -4.30 20.13 -3.14
C SER A 65 -4.77 20.95 -1.92
N GLY A 66 -4.49 20.49 -0.71
CA GLY A 66 -5.05 21.05 0.53
C GLY A 66 -6.55 20.80 0.72
N SER A 67 -7.17 19.96 -0.13
CA SER A 67 -8.58 19.55 -0.03
C SER A 67 -8.69 18.08 0.32
N LEU A 68 -9.36 17.80 1.45
CA LEU A 68 -9.65 16.42 1.86
C LEU A 68 -10.50 15.69 0.81
N GLU A 69 -11.44 16.37 0.16
CA GLU A 69 -12.29 15.78 -0.86
C GLU A 69 -11.47 15.29 -2.06
N ARG A 70 -10.56 16.13 -2.57
CA ARG A 70 -9.67 15.76 -3.68
C ARG A 70 -8.67 14.68 -3.28
N TYR A 71 -8.21 14.70 -2.03
CA TYR A 71 -7.39 13.61 -1.51
C TYR A 71 -8.17 12.28 -1.51
N LEU A 72 -9.42 12.27 -1.02
CA LEU A 72 -10.24 11.05 -0.99
C LEU A 72 -10.68 10.57 -2.37
N GLU A 73 -10.79 11.46 -3.37
CA GLU A 73 -11.03 11.10 -4.77
C GLU A 73 -9.98 10.12 -5.30
N THR A 74 -8.72 10.27 -4.86
CA THR A 74 -7.64 9.36 -5.26
C THR A 74 -7.89 7.91 -4.82
N PHE A 75 -8.44 7.71 -3.62
CA PHE A 75 -8.77 6.38 -3.08
C PHE A 75 -9.89 5.69 -3.85
N ALA A 76 -10.80 6.45 -4.47
CA ALA A 76 -11.86 5.86 -5.30
C ALA A 76 -11.27 5.07 -6.48
N HIS A 77 -10.16 5.53 -7.05
CA HIS A 77 -9.50 4.87 -8.17
C HIS A 77 -8.65 3.68 -7.74
N THR A 78 -7.85 3.83 -6.69
CA THR A 78 -6.98 2.76 -6.19
C THR A 78 -7.80 1.60 -5.63
N CYS A 79 -8.85 1.87 -4.84
CA CYS A 79 -9.73 0.82 -4.35
C CYS A 79 -10.48 0.12 -5.49
N ALA A 80 -10.96 0.86 -6.51
CA ALA A 80 -11.69 0.27 -7.63
C ALA A 80 -10.88 -0.75 -8.42
N VAL A 81 -9.56 -0.55 -8.57
CA VAL A 81 -8.69 -1.50 -9.29
C VAL A 81 -8.20 -2.66 -8.42
N MET A 82 -8.44 -2.63 -7.11
CA MET A 82 -8.01 -3.64 -6.12
C MET A 82 -9.14 -4.59 -5.70
N GLN A 83 -10.15 -4.80 -6.54
CA GLN A 83 -11.32 -5.61 -6.17
C GLN A 83 -11.11 -7.13 -6.37
N THR A 84 -10.01 -7.56 -7.01
CA THR A 84 -9.73 -8.98 -7.25
C THR A 84 -8.56 -9.49 -6.41
N ARG A 85 -8.52 -10.80 -6.18
CA ARG A 85 -7.43 -11.46 -5.45
C ARG A 85 -6.08 -11.19 -6.12
N GLU A 86 -6.02 -11.32 -7.44
CA GLU A 86 -4.81 -11.14 -8.24
C GLU A 86 -4.28 -9.70 -8.13
N ALA A 87 -5.18 -8.71 -8.17
CA ALA A 87 -4.82 -7.31 -7.98
C ALA A 87 -4.24 -7.05 -6.59
N LEU A 88 -4.89 -7.56 -5.54
CA LEU A 88 -4.42 -7.41 -4.15
C LEU A 88 -3.04 -8.05 -3.93
N VAL A 89 -2.83 -9.27 -4.43
CA VAL A 89 -1.53 -9.96 -4.35
C VAL A 89 -0.46 -9.15 -5.07
N ARG A 90 -0.74 -8.66 -6.28
CA ARG A 90 0.19 -7.88 -7.08
C ARG A 90 0.58 -6.58 -6.35
N VAL A 91 -0.40 -5.80 -5.93
CA VAL A 91 -0.17 -4.50 -5.27
C VAL A 91 0.61 -4.66 -3.97
N ALA A 92 0.29 -5.67 -3.15
CA ALA A 92 1.03 -5.96 -1.93
C ALA A 92 2.48 -6.41 -2.20
N ALA A 93 2.72 -7.20 -3.24
CA ALA A 93 4.08 -7.57 -3.64
C ALA A 93 4.89 -6.34 -4.09
N GLU A 94 4.32 -5.51 -4.96
CA GLU A 94 4.96 -4.29 -5.46
C GLU A 94 5.28 -3.29 -4.32
N CYS A 95 4.37 -3.14 -3.35
CA CYS A 95 4.60 -2.33 -2.15
C CYS A 95 5.85 -2.80 -1.37
N ALA A 96 5.98 -4.10 -1.10
CA ALA A 96 7.14 -4.61 -0.38
C ALA A 96 8.45 -4.48 -1.19
N GLU A 97 8.39 -4.62 -2.52
CA GLU A 97 9.52 -4.39 -3.42
C GLU A 97 9.99 -2.93 -3.35
N ASP A 98 9.08 -1.97 -3.52
CA ASP A 98 9.38 -0.53 -3.51
C ASP A 98 9.94 -0.06 -2.16
N LEU A 99 9.33 -0.50 -1.06
CA LEU A 99 9.82 -0.20 0.29
C LEU A 99 11.25 -0.74 0.51
N ALA A 100 11.53 -1.95 0.03
CA ALA A 100 12.85 -2.54 0.16
C ALA A 100 13.91 -1.82 -0.68
N GLU A 101 13.56 -1.38 -1.90
CA GLU A 101 14.42 -0.57 -2.77
C GLU A 101 14.74 0.78 -2.14
N ASP A 102 13.78 1.37 -1.41
CA ASP A 102 13.98 2.58 -0.64
C ASP A 102 14.79 2.36 0.65
N GLY A 103 15.13 1.12 1.01
CA GLY A 103 15.95 0.75 2.17
C GLY A 103 15.16 0.62 3.47
N VAL A 104 13.85 0.41 3.39
CA VAL A 104 13.02 -0.01 4.52
C VAL A 104 13.32 -1.47 4.85
N VAL A 105 13.63 -1.74 6.11
CA VAL A 105 13.96 -3.09 6.60
C VAL A 105 12.81 -3.73 7.37
N TYR A 106 11.86 -2.91 7.86
CA TYR A 106 10.63 -3.35 8.49
C TYR A 106 9.50 -2.37 8.18
N ALA A 107 8.35 -2.88 7.79
CA ALA A 107 7.16 -2.10 7.49
C ALA A 107 5.92 -2.66 8.20
N GLU A 108 5.11 -1.78 8.75
CA GLU A 108 3.72 -2.05 9.13
C GLU A 108 2.83 -1.29 8.16
N VAL A 109 2.29 -2.01 7.17
CA VAL A 109 1.47 -1.45 6.10
C VAL A 109 0.00 -1.65 6.45
N ARG A 110 -0.79 -0.59 6.33
CA ARG A 110 -2.20 -0.59 6.69
C ARG A 110 -3.11 -0.53 5.47
N TYR A 111 -4.31 -1.08 5.60
CA TYR A 111 -5.36 -1.00 4.59
C TYR A 111 -6.70 -1.37 5.21
N ALA A 112 -7.80 -1.00 4.57
CA ALA A 112 -9.15 -1.34 5.02
C ALA A 112 -9.71 -2.53 4.23
N PRO A 113 -9.75 -3.76 4.79
CA PRO A 113 -10.23 -4.92 4.04
C PRO A 113 -11.68 -4.78 3.55
N GLU A 114 -12.52 -4.01 4.27
CA GLU A 114 -13.90 -3.76 3.86
C GLU A 114 -14.05 -2.97 2.56
N GLN A 115 -12.98 -2.32 2.06
CA GLN A 115 -13.01 -1.55 0.80
C GLN A 115 -12.80 -2.42 -0.45
N HIS A 116 -12.55 -3.72 -0.29
CA HIS A 116 -12.19 -4.64 -1.39
C HIS A 116 -13.18 -5.80 -1.56
N LEU A 117 -14.47 -5.53 -1.32
CA LEU A 117 -15.53 -6.56 -1.30
C LEU A 117 -16.50 -6.45 -2.48
N GLU A 118 -16.34 -5.48 -3.38
CA GLU A 118 -17.37 -5.13 -4.38
C GLU A 118 -17.56 -6.20 -5.44
N THR A 119 -16.55 -7.04 -5.69
CA THR A 119 -16.63 -8.14 -6.67
C THR A 119 -16.77 -9.52 -6.01
N GLY A 120 -17.11 -9.57 -4.72
CA GLY A 120 -17.52 -10.80 -4.04
C GLY A 120 -16.46 -11.48 -3.18
N LEU A 121 -15.31 -10.85 -2.96
CA LEU A 121 -14.35 -11.30 -1.96
C LEU A 121 -14.93 -11.18 -0.55
N THR A 122 -14.55 -12.11 0.32
CA THR A 122 -14.72 -12.02 1.77
C THR A 122 -13.58 -11.24 2.42
N LEU A 123 -13.76 -10.76 3.65
CA LEU A 123 -12.70 -10.06 4.38
C LEU A 123 -11.46 -10.97 4.55
N GLU A 124 -11.68 -12.26 4.81
CA GLU A 124 -10.65 -13.28 4.93
C GLU A 124 -9.85 -13.43 3.62
N GLU A 125 -10.52 -13.54 2.47
CA GLU A 125 -9.86 -13.65 1.17
C GLU A 125 -9.02 -12.40 0.85
N VAL A 126 -9.49 -11.21 1.23
CA VAL A 126 -8.71 -9.97 1.09
C VAL A 126 -7.45 -10.03 1.96
N VAL A 127 -7.56 -10.41 3.24
CA VAL A 127 -6.42 -10.54 4.15
C VAL A 127 -5.42 -11.59 3.69
N GLU A 128 -5.89 -12.71 3.19
CA GLU A 128 -5.05 -13.79 2.67
C GLU A 128 -4.31 -13.37 1.40
N ALA A 129 -4.98 -12.68 0.48
CA ALA A 129 -4.38 -12.14 -0.75
C ALA A 129 -3.28 -11.13 -0.45
N VAL A 130 -3.53 -10.17 0.44
CA VAL A 130 -2.53 -9.16 0.82
C VAL A 130 -1.33 -9.80 1.52
N ASN A 131 -1.56 -10.71 2.46
CA ASN A 131 -0.47 -11.44 3.13
C ASN A 131 0.34 -12.31 2.16
N GLU A 132 -0.29 -12.92 1.16
CA GLU A 132 0.41 -13.62 0.08
C GLU A 132 1.29 -12.67 -0.73
N GLY A 133 0.75 -11.53 -1.14
CA GLY A 133 1.50 -10.51 -1.87
C GLY A 133 2.71 -10.00 -1.09
N PHE A 134 2.56 -9.69 0.20
CA PHE A 134 3.70 -9.31 1.04
C PHE A 134 4.79 -10.38 1.10
N ARG A 135 4.43 -11.66 1.30
CA ARG A 135 5.43 -12.76 1.30
C ARG A 135 6.14 -12.88 -0.04
N GLU A 136 5.43 -12.69 -1.15
CA GLU A 136 6.01 -12.72 -2.48
C GLU A 136 6.93 -11.52 -2.75
N GLY A 137 6.52 -10.32 -2.36
CA GLY A 137 7.35 -9.11 -2.46
C GLY A 137 8.60 -9.19 -1.59
N GLU A 138 8.50 -9.67 -0.34
CA GLU A 138 9.66 -9.97 0.51
C GLU A 138 10.63 -10.98 -0.14
N ARG A 139 10.09 -11.99 -0.83
CA ARG A 139 10.86 -12.99 -1.57
C ARG A 139 11.62 -12.33 -2.74
N ARG A 140 10.93 -11.53 -3.56
CA ARG A 140 11.53 -10.82 -4.70
C ARG A 140 12.58 -9.80 -4.27
N ALA A 141 12.28 -9.02 -3.24
CA ALA A 141 13.23 -8.08 -2.63
C ALA A 141 14.51 -8.81 -2.19
N ARG A 142 14.37 -9.97 -1.54
CA ARG A 142 15.52 -10.82 -1.18
C ARG A 142 16.33 -11.27 -2.38
N ASP A 143 15.67 -11.74 -3.43
CA ASP A 143 16.34 -12.24 -4.62
C ASP A 143 17.09 -11.10 -5.34
N ASN A 144 16.63 -9.85 -5.20
CA ASN A 144 17.29 -8.62 -5.65
C ASN A 144 18.33 -8.07 -4.65
N GLY A 145 18.64 -8.77 -3.56
CA GLY A 145 19.68 -8.39 -2.59
C GLY A 145 19.21 -7.45 -1.48
N HIS A 146 17.91 -7.16 -1.38
CA HIS A 146 17.31 -6.37 -0.32
C HIS A 146 16.78 -7.26 0.82
N ARG A 147 16.49 -6.68 1.98
CA ARG A 147 15.91 -7.38 3.14
C ARG A 147 14.82 -6.49 3.73
N ILE A 148 13.59 -6.98 3.74
CA ILE A 148 12.46 -6.35 4.38
C ILE A 148 11.60 -7.42 5.07
N ARG A 149 10.92 -7.03 6.15
CA ARG A 149 9.79 -7.75 6.72
C ARG A 149 8.59 -6.81 6.76
N VAL A 150 7.43 -7.28 6.30
CA VAL A 150 6.18 -6.53 6.25
C VAL A 150 5.13 -7.21 7.11
N GLY A 151 4.45 -6.42 7.94
CA GLY A 151 3.26 -6.83 8.70
C GLY A 151 2.05 -5.99 8.28
N ALA A 152 0.87 -6.61 8.29
CA ALA A 152 -0.38 -5.93 7.98
C ALA A 152 -1.02 -5.29 9.23
N LEU A 153 -1.51 -4.08 9.10
CA LEU A 153 -2.45 -3.45 10.04
C LEU A 153 -3.84 -3.42 9.40
N LEU A 154 -4.84 -4.05 10.03
CA LEU A 154 -6.20 -4.02 9.48
C LEU A 154 -6.93 -2.77 9.99
N THR A 155 -7.29 -1.89 9.08
CA THR A 155 -7.95 -0.62 9.36
C THR A 155 -9.46 -0.77 9.30
N ALA A 156 -10.16 -0.42 10.37
CA ALA A 156 -11.60 -0.21 10.33
C ALA A 156 -11.93 1.23 9.96
N MET A 157 -12.82 1.43 9.00
CA MET A 157 -13.31 2.75 8.62
C MET A 157 -14.39 3.21 9.60
N ARG A 158 -14.23 4.40 10.19
CA ARG A 158 -15.17 4.95 11.18
C ARG A 158 -16.63 4.99 10.71
N HIS A 159 -16.84 5.18 9.41
CA HIS A 159 -18.16 5.28 8.82
C HIS A 159 -18.78 3.92 8.46
N ALA A 160 -18.01 2.82 8.49
CA ALA A 160 -18.47 1.51 8.01
C ALA A 160 -19.19 0.67 9.08
N ALA A 161 -19.26 1.07 10.34
CA ALA A 161 -19.89 0.32 11.44
C ALA A 161 -19.41 -1.15 11.61
N ARG A 162 -18.21 -1.50 11.09
CA ARG A 162 -17.60 -2.85 11.14
C ARG A 162 -16.41 -2.99 12.07
N ALA A 163 -16.12 -1.98 12.91
CA ALA A 163 -14.89 -1.95 13.72
C ALA A 163 -14.66 -3.19 14.59
N LEU A 164 -15.72 -3.76 15.17
CA LEU A 164 -15.60 -5.01 15.96
C LEU A 164 -15.19 -6.20 15.08
N GLU A 165 -15.83 -6.35 13.91
CA GLU A 165 -15.54 -7.43 12.97
C GLU A 165 -14.09 -7.37 12.47
N ILE A 166 -13.60 -6.18 12.13
CA ILE A 166 -12.20 -5.97 11.72
C ILE A 166 -11.22 -6.22 12.86
N ALA A 167 -11.55 -5.84 14.09
CA ALA A 167 -10.72 -6.15 15.26
C ALA A 167 -10.65 -7.66 15.54
N GLU A 168 -11.77 -8.37 15.43
CA GLU A 168 -11.82 -9.83 15.55
C GLU A 168 -11.01 -10.52 14.43
N LEU A 169 -11.09 -10.00 13.21
CA LEU A 169 -10.31 -10.48 12.07
C LEU A 169 -8.80 -10.28 12.31
N ALA A 170 -8.40 -9.10 12.79
CA ALA A 170 -7.00 -8.82 13.11
C ALA A 170 -6.46 -9.81 14.17
N ASN A 171 -7.24 -10.08 15.22
CA ASN A 171 -6.90 -11.06 16.24
C ASN A 171 -6.83 -12.51 15.69
N ARG A 172 -7.67 -12.85 14.71
CA ARG A 172 -7.66 -14.16 14.05
C ARG A 172 -6.36 -14.39 13.25
N TYR A 173 -5.86 -13.36 12.57
CA TYR A 173 -4.66 -13.42 11.74
C TYR A 173 -3.37 -12.94 12.44
N ARG A 174 -3.40 -12.72 13.76
CA ARG A 174 -2.26 -12.20 14.56
C ARG A 174 -0.95 -13.01 14.43
N ASP A 175 -1.07 -14.31 14.15
CA ASP A 175 0.05 -15.24 13.97
C ASP A 175 0.31 -15.55 12.49
N LEU A 176 -0.39 -14.90 11.57
CA LEU A 176 -0.45 -15.20 10.13
C LEU A 176 -0.11 -14.00 9.21
N GLY A 177 0.49 -12.95 9.76
CA GLY A 177 0.97 -11.78 9.00
C GLY A 177 0.33 -10.46 9.41
N VAL A 178 -0.79 -10.49 10.13
CA VAL A 178 -1.38 -9.29 10.73
C VAL A 178 -0.70 -8.99 12.06
N VAL A 179 -0.24 -7.75 12.24
CA VAL A 179 0.52 -7.31 13.42
C VAL A 179 -0.22 -6.25 14.24
N GLY A 180 -1.38 -5.79 13.77
CA GLY A 180 -2.17 -4.83 14.52
C GLY A 180 -3.53 -4.50 13.90
N PHE A 181 -4.26 -3.68 14.65
CA PHE A 181 -5.53 -3.11 14.29
C PHE A 181 -5.40 -1.59 14.25
N ASP A 182 -6.14 -0.97 13.35
CA ASP A 182 -6.13 0.46 13.14
C ASP A 182 -7.56 1.02 12.93
N ILE A 183 -7.72 2.34 13.10
CA ILE A 183 -8.94 3.07 12.85
C ILE A 183 -8.67 4.35 12.04
N ALA A 184 -9.43 4.55 10.96
CA ALA A 184 -9.35 5.73 10.08
C ALA A 184 -10.69 6.44 9.91
#